data_AF-A0A0B4GTJ3-F1
#
_entry.id   AF-A0A0B4GTJ3-F1
#
_cell.length_a   1.000
_cell.length_b   1.000
_cell.length_c   1.000
_cell.angle_alpha   90.00
_cell.angle_beta   90.00
_cell.angle_gamma   90.00
#
_symmetry.space_group_name_H-M   'P 1'
#
loop_
_entity.id
_entity.type
_entity.pdbx_description
1 polymer ?
#
loop_
_entity_poly.entity_id
_entity_poly.type
_entity_poly.pdbx_seq_one_letter_code
_entity_poly.pdbx_strand_id
1 'polypeptide(L)'
;MDDAIGVLRAYVFITLREGQDSIDMHRLVRLAMRNWPEGEELESCVSSVIQQLDQAFPFPRHENRDMWMKYLPHAQAALEFHQDPQGGEVEARHLHNVAASHSLLGQYQKAEQVYRQTPQLREKVLGEEHPDTLHSMNNLASVFFNLGKYQEAEHINRQECKLTEKRESVHTWQHKQPRTCALESGEV
;
A
#
# COMPACT_ATOMS: atom_id res chain seq x y z
N MET A 1 7.91 26.73 -9.45
CA MET A 1 6.70 25.89 -9.62
C MET A 1 5.60 26.67 -10.33
N ASP A 2 5.46 27.97 -10.08
CA ASP A 2 4.41 28.82 -10.69
C ASP A 2 4.50 28.98 -12.21
N ASP A 3 5.70 28.95 -12.81
CA ASP A 3 5.87 29.14 -14.27
C ASP A 3 5.19 28.03 -15.09
N ALA A 4 5.32 26.76 -14.69
CA ALA A 4 4.71 25.64 -15.42
C ALA A 4 3.18 25.64 -15.28
N ILE A 5 2.67 25.93 -14.09
CA ILE A 5 1.22 26.02 -13.83
C ILE A 5 0.62 27.21 -14.62
N GLY A 6 1.33 28.33 -14.68
CA GLY A 6 0.94 29.49 -15.47
C GLY A 6 0.81 29.17 -16.96
N VAL A 7 1.79 28.45 -17.53
CA VAL A 7 1.76 28.01 -18.94
C VAL A 7 0.60 27.04 -19.19
N LEU A 8 0.42 26.03 -18.35
CA LEU A 8 -0.67 25.06 -18.50
C LEU A 8 -2.06 25.73 -18.41
N ARG A 9 -2.20 26.74 -17.54
CA ARG A 9 -3.41 27.54 -17.44
C ARG A 9 -3.63 28.42 -18.67
N ALA A 10 -2.58 29.02 -19.22
CA ALA A 10 -2.65 29.86 -20.42
C ALA A 10 -3.14 29.08 -21.65
N TYR A 11 -2.75 27.80 -21.77
CA TYR A 11 -3.22 26.91 -22.83
C TYR A 11 -4.54 26.18 -22.51
N VAL A 12 -5.20 26.52 -21.39
CA VAL A 12 -6.47 25.90 -20.95
C VAL A 12 -6.33 24.38 -20.76
N PHE A 13 -5.12 23.91 -20.46
CA PHE A 13 -4.86 22.51 -20.14
C PHE A 13 -5.26 22.15 -18.71
N ILE A 14 -5.29 23.14 -17.83
CA ILE A 14 -5.77 23.02 -16.46
C ILE A 14 -6.68 24.19 -16.08
N THR A 15 -7.65 23.93 -15.22
CA THR A 15 -8.54 24.92 -14.62
C THR A 15 -8.38 24.89 -13.11
N LEU A 16 -8.04 26.04 -12.52
CA LEU A 16 -8.00 26.21 -11.07
C LEU A 16 -9.42 26.49 -10.58
N ARG A 17 -9.87 25.73 -9.58
CA ARG A 17 -11.19 25.93 -8.97
C ARG A 17 -11.06 26.91 -7.81
N GLU A 18 -11.67 28.10 -7.93
CA GLU A 18 -11.55 29.15 -6.91
C GLU A 18 -12.04 28.66 -5.53
N GLY A 19 -11.19 28.76 -4.51
CA GLY A 19 -11.50 28.38 -3.12
C GLY A 19 -11.14 26.95 -2.72
N GLN A 20 -10.66 26.11 -3.65
CA GLN A 20 -10.11 24.80 -3.35
C GLN A 20 -8.70 24.73 -3.97
N ASP A 21 -7.70 24.28 -3.23
CA ASP A 21 -6.35 23.97 -3.75
C ASP A 21 -6.38 22.75 -4.69
N SER A 22 -7.33 22.71 -5.62
CA SER A 22 -7.62 21.62 -6.53
C SER A 22 -7.52 22.11 -7.98
N ILE A 23 -6.76 21.36 -8.78
CA ILE A 23 -6.54 21.60 -10.20
C ILE A 23 -7.36 20.59 -10.99
N ASP A 24 -8.27 21.08 -11.83
CA ASP A 24 -9.03 20.25 -12.76
C ASP A 24 -8.24 20.16 -14.09
N MET A 25 -7.85 18.96 -14.52
CA MET A 25 -7.17 18.76 -15.80
C MET A 25 -8.16 18.61 -16.96
N HIS A 26 -7.87 19.27 -18.09
CA HIS A 26 -8.66 19.14 -19.30
C HIS A 26 -8.72 17.67 -19.76
N ARG A 27 -9.87 17.23 -20.26
CA ARG A 27 -10.10 15.81 -20.62
C ARG A 27 -9.15 15.32 -21.71
N LEU A 28 -8.81 16.17 -22.68
CA LEU A 28 -7.85 15.85 -23.73
C LEU A 28 -6.44 15.64 -23.19
N VAL A 29 -6.02 16.45 -22.22
CA VAL A 29 -4.71 16.32 -21.57
C VAL A 29 -4.64 15.00 -20.81
N ARG A 30 -5.69 14.66 -20.05
CA ARG A 30 -5.79 13.34 -19.39
C ARG A 30 -5.70 12.16 -20.37
N LEU A 31 -6.37 12.26 -21.53
CA LEU A 31 -6.32 11.22 -22.56
C LEU A 31 -4.95 11.13 -23.23
N ALA A 32 -4.32 12.27 -23.52
CA ALA A 32 -2.98 12.32 -24.10
C ALA A 32 -1.94 11.75 -23.13
N MET A 33 -2.01 12.09 -21.84
CA MET A 33 -1.15 11.53 -20.80
C MET A 33 -1.34 10.02 -20.64
N ARG A 34 -2.57 9.51 -20.73
CA ARG A 34 -2.86 8.07 -20.63
C ARG A 34 -2.37 7.27 -21.83
N ASN A 35 -2.32 7.91 -23.01
CA ASN A 35 -1.88 7.29 -24.25
C ASN A 35 -0.44 7.69 -24.62
N TRP A 36 0.28 8.34 -23.71
CA TRP A 36 1.66 8.74 -23.93
C TRP A 36 2.52 7.48 -23.95
N PRO A 37 3.33 7.26 -25.01
CA PRO A 37 4.14 6.05 -25.10
C PRO A 37 5.07 5.96 -23.88
N GLU A 38 5.04 4.81 -23.22
CA GLU A 38 5.81 4.44 -22.03
C GLU A 38 7.31 4.68 -22.29
N GLY A 39 7.82 5.82 -21.82
CA GLY A 39 9.25 6.03 -21.63
C GLY A 39 9.62 5.76 -20.17
N GLU A 40 10.90 5.46 -19.90
CA GLU A 40 11.43 5.29 -18.53
C GLU A 40 11.05 6.45 -17.58
N GLU A 41 10.80 7.64 -18.13
CA GLU A 41 10.34 8.83 -17.41
C GLU A 41 8.94 8.66 -16.77
N LEU A 42 8.05 7.88 -17.38
CA LEU A 42 6.69 7.68 -16.86
C LEU A 42 6.68 6.77 -15.63
N GLU A 43 7.45 5.68 -15.64
CA GLU A 43 7.57 4.76 -14.50
C GLU A 43 8.20 5.44 -13.27
N SER A 44 9.22 6.27 -13.50
CA SER A 44 9.84 7.10 -12.46
C SER A 44 8.84 8.13 -11.89
N CYS A 45 8.01 8.72 -12.77
CA CYS A 45 6.95 9.65 -12.37
C CYS A 45 5.86 8.94 -11.54
N VAL A 46 5.38 7.78 -11.98
CA VAL A 46 4.36 6.98 -11.27
C VAL A 46 4.87 6.55 -9.89
N SER A 47 6.11 6.07 -9.81
CA SER A 47 6.75 5.69 -8.54
C SER A 47 6.85 6.88 -7.58
N SER A 48 7.24 8.06 -8.08
CA SER A 48 7.31 9.29 -7.27
C SER A 48 5.92 9.73 -6.78
N VAL A 49 4.89 9.61 -7.62
CA VAL A 49 3.51 9.92 -7.24
C VAL A 49 3.00 8.94 -6.19
N ILE A 50 3.28 7.65 -6.31
CA ILE A 50 2.92 6.65 -5.30
C ILE A 50 3.62 6.96 -3.98
N GLN A 51 4.90 7.33 -4.00
CA GLN A 51 5.65 7.70 -2.80
C GLN A 51 5.08 8.97 -2.12
N GLN A 52 4.66 9.97 -2.88
CA GLN A 52 4.00 11.15 -2.32
C GLN A 52 2.60 10.85 -1.80
N LEU A 53 1.82 10.04 -2.54
CA LEU A 53 0.49 9.62 -2.11
C LEU A 53 0.55 8.79 -0.84
N ASP A 54 1.56 7.94 -0.67
CA ASP A 54 1.76 7.15 0.53
C ASP A 54 1.94 8.02 1.79
N GLN A 55 2.60 9.19 1.68
CA GLN A 55 2.70 10.14 2.80
C GLN A 55 1.39 10.87 3.08
N ALA A 56 0.58 11.11 2.04
CA ALA A 56 -0.69 11.85 2.15
C ALA A 56 -1.91 10.94 2.40
N PHE A 57 -1.78 9.63 2.20
CA PHE A 57 -2.84 8.63 2.30
C PHE A 57 -2.62 7.75 3.54
N PRO A 58 -3.02 8.22 4.73
CA PRO A 58 -2.85 7.47 5.96
C PRO A 58 -3.72 6.20 5.95
N PHE A 59 -3.36 5.25 6.80
CA PHE A 59 -4.17 4.05 7.02
C PHE A 59 -5.62 4.45 7.36
N PRO A 60 -6.64 3.84 6.72
CA PRO A 60 -8.01 4.28 6.85
C PRO A 60 -8.56 3.90 8.23
N ARG A 61 -8.82 4.93 9.04
CA ARG A 61 -9.50 4.84 10.33
C ARG A 61 -10.79 5.65 10.26
N HIS A 62 -11.65 5.48 11.25
CA HIS A 62 -12.87 6.30 11.32
C HIS A 62 -12.56 7.79 11.58
N GLU A 63 -11.45 8.09 12.26
CA GLU A 63 -11.03 9.44 12.64
C GLU A 63 -10.57 10.30 11.45
N ASN A 64 -9.85 9.70 10.49
CA ASN A 64 -9.32 10.39 9.32
C ASN A 64 -10.18 10.13 8.07
N ARG A 65 -11.46 9.82 8.26
CA ARG A 65 -12.41 9.41 7.21
C ARG A 65 -12.48 10.39 6.05
N ASP A 66 -12.64 11.67 6.35
CA ASP A 66 -12.77 12.69 5.30
C ASP A 66 -11.49 12.82 4.46
N MET A 67 -10.33 12.62 5.09
CA MET A 67 -9.03 12.68 4.42
C MET A 67 -8.84 11.49 3.48
N TRP A 68 -8.93 10.25 3.97
CA TRP A 68 -8.71 9.09 3.10
C TRP A 68 -9.82 8.93 2.05
N MET A 69 -11.07 9.34 2.31
CA MET A 69 -12.11 9.34 1.27
C MET A 69 -11.78 10.30 0.13
N LYS A 70 -11.17 11.46 0.42
CA LYS A 70 -10.74 12.43 -0.60
C LYS A 70 -9.61 11.88 -1.48
N TYR A 71 -8.67 11.16 -0.87
CA TYR A 71 -7.49 10.63 -1.57
C TYR A 71 -7.69 9.23 -2.17
N LEU A 72 -8.69 8.46 -1.75
CA LEU A 72 -9.01 7.12 -2.26
C LEU A 72 -9.09 7.02 -3.79
N PRO A 73 -9.82 7.90 -4.52
CA PRO A 73 -9.86 7.81 -5.98
C PRO A 73 -8.49 8.05 -6.63
N HIS A 74 -7.64 8.89 -6.03
CA HIS A 74 -6.27 9.11 -6.49
C HIS A 74 -5.38 7.91 -6.19
N ALA A 75 -5.53 7.32 -5.01
CA ALA A 75 -4.84 6.11 -4.61
C ALA A 75 -5.18 4.92 -5.51
N GLN A 76 -6.46 4.73 -5.86
CA GLN A 76 -6.89 3.69 -6.80
C GLN A 76 -6.35 3.95 -8.21
N ALA A 77 -6.44 5.18 -8.72
CA ALA A 77 -5.94 5.50 -10.05
C ALA A 77 -4.43 5.22 -10.17
N ALA A 78 -3.64 5.55 -9.16
CA ALA A 78 -2.20 5.28 -9.15
C ALA A 78 -1.87 3.78 -9.32
N LEU A 79 -2.72 2.89 -8.77
CA LEU A 79 -2.58 1.44 -8.94
C LEU A 79 -2.95 0.95 -10.34
N GLU A 80 -3.86 1.63 -11.03
CA GLU A 80 -4.24 1.27 -12.41
C GLU A 80 -3.15 1.62 -13.44
N PHE A 81 -2.28 2.59 -13.13
CA PHE A 81 -1.16 2.99 -13.99
C PHE A 81 0.11 2.16 -13.77
N HIS A 82 0.22 1.45 -12.65
CA HIS A 82 1.41 0.66 -12.33
C HIS A 82 1.23 -0.78 -12.80
N GLN A 83 1.99 -1.20 -13.82
CA GLN A 83 1.91 -2.54 -14.39
C GLN A 83 3.00 -3.50 -13.91
N ASP A 84 4.03 -3.02 -13.19
CA ASP A 84 5.16 -3.86 -12.79
C ASP A 84 4.99 -4.45 -11.37
N PRO A 85 4.92 -5.78 -11.20
CA PRO A 85 4.82 -6.45 -9.89
C PRO A 85 6.13 -6.45 -9.06
N GLN A 86 7.12 -5.62 -9.43
CA GLN A 86 8.42 -5.59 -8.75
C GLN A 86 8.44 -4.79 -7.45
N GLY A 87 7.28 -4.32 -6.97
CA GLY A 87 6.84 -4.61 -5.61
C GLY A 87 7.70 -4.02 -4.51
N GLY A 88 7.78 -2.70 -4.42
CA GLY A 88 8.41 -2.03 -3.28
C GLY A 88 7.53 -2.09 -2.02
N GLU A 89 8.13 -1.86 -0.84
CA GLU A 89 7.38 -1.78 0.43
C GLU A 89 6.26 -0.72 0.39
N VAL A 90 6.54 0.41 -0.26
CA VAL A 90 5.60 1.53 -0.44
C VAL A 90 4.39 1.09 -1.24
N GLU A 91 4.58 0.29 -2.29
CA GLU A 91 3.49 -0.23 -3.12
C GLU A 91 2.63 -1.22 -2.34
N ALA A 92 3.25 -2.14 -1.60
CA ALA A 92 2.55 -3.10 -0.75
C ALA A 92 1.77 -2.40 0.38
N ARG A 93 2.29 -1.29 0.92
CA ARG A 93 1.58 -0.44 1.89
C ARG A 93 0.42 0.32 1.25
N HIS A 94 0.61 0.88 0.06
CA HIS A 94 -0.42 1.58 -0.69
C HIS A 94 -1.60 0.66 -1.05
N LEU A 95 -1.32 -0.51 -1.63
CA LEU A 95 -2.31 -1.55 -1.94
C LEU A 95 -3.12 -1.95 -0.70
N HIS A 96 -2.43 -2.17 0.42
CA HIS A 96 -3.08 -2.52 1.69
C HIS A 96 -4.05 -1.45 2.17
N ASN A 97 -3.65 -0.17 2.13
CA ASN A 97 -4.49 0.95 2.58
C ASN A 97 -5.71 1.14 1.66
N VAL A 98 -5.55 0.96 0.35
CA VAL A 98 -6.66 1.03 -0.62
C VAL A 98 -7.65 -0.11 -0.37
N ALA A 99 -7.17 -1.34 -0.18
CA ALA A 99 -8.02 -2.48 0.11
C ALA A 99 -8.77 -2.33 1.44
N ALA A 100 -8.09 -1.84 2.48
CA ALA A 100 -8.71 -1.53 3.78
C ALA A 100 -9.83 -0.49 3.64
N SER A 101 -9.60 0.54 2.83
CA SER A 101 -10.59 1.58 2.55
C SER A 101 -11.84 1.01 1.88
N HIS A 102 -11.68 0.14 0.88
CA HIS A 102 -12.82 -0.53 0.24
C HIS A 102 -13.58 -1.46 1.20
N SER A 103 -12.87 -2.16 2.10
CA SER A 103 -13.50 -2.99 3.13
C SER A 103 -14.37 -2.16 4.08
N LEU A 104 -13.87 -0.99 4.51
CA LEU A 104 -14.63 -0.06 5.36
C LEU A 104 -15.84 0.57 4.65
N LEU A 105 -15.79 0.68 3.32
CA LEU A 105 -16.93 1.11 2.51
C LEU A 105 -17.95 -0.02 2.23
N GLY A 106 -17.71 -1.23 2.73
CA GLY A 106 -18.55 -2.40 2.48
C GLY A 106 -18.39 -3.00 1.07
N GLN A 107 -17.38 -2.55 0.31
CA GLN A 107 -17.10 -3.02 -1.04
C GLN A 107 -16.16 -4.23 -1.00
N TYR A 108 -16.59 -5.30 -0.33
CA TYR A 108 -15.75 -6.47 -0.04
C TYR A 108 -15.20 -7.17 -1.29
N GLN A 109 -15.94 -7.16 -2.40
CA GLN A 109 -15.49 -7.74 -3.68
C GLN A 109 -14.29 -7.00 -4.26
N LYS A 110 -14.30 -5.66 -4.20
CA LYS A 110 -13.16 -4.85 -4.63
C LYS A 110 -11.99 -5.00 -3.66
N ALA A 111 -12.28 -5.02 -2.36
CA ALA A 111 -11.26 -5.25 -1.33
C ALA A 111 -10.55 -6.60 -1.51
N GLU A 112 -11.29 -7.66 -1.86
CA GLU A 112 -10.71 -8.99 -2.15
C GLU A 112 -9.73 -8.93 -3.32
N GLN A 113 -10.11 -8.29 -4.42
CA GLN A 113 -9.27 -8.20 -5.63
C GLN A 113 -7.91 -7.54 -5.32
N VAL A 114 -7.94 -6.45 -4.55
CA VAL A 114 -6.72 -5.72 -4.17
C VAL A 114 -5.93 -6.49 -3.09
N TYR A 115 -6.59 -7.06 -2.08
CA TYR A 115 -5.90 -7.79 -1.01
C TYR A 115 -5.25 -9.08 -1.48
N ARG A 116 -5.70 -9.73 -2.56
CA ARG A 116 -5.03 -10.95 -3.05
C ARG A 116 -3.55 -10.73 -3.42
N GLN A 117 -3.19 -9.52 -3.83
CA GLN A 117 -1.82 -9.16 -4.23
C GLN A 117 -0.96 -8.71 -3.04
N THR A 118 -1.58 -8.22 -1.96
CA THR A 118 -0.87 -7.57 -0.85
C THR A 118 0.03 -8.52 -0.03
N PRO A 119 -0.42 -9.70 0.44
CA PRO A 119 0.41 -10.60 1.24
C PRO A 119 1.63 -11.10 0.48
N GLN A 120 1.48 -11.45 -0.80
CA GLN A 120 2.54 -11.96 -1.66
C GLN A 120 3.66 -10.93 -1.87
N LEU A 121 3.27 -9.66 -2.04
CA LEU A 121 4.21 -8.55 -2.13
C LEU A 121 4.93 -8.30 -0.80
N ARG A 122 4.20 -8.28 0.32
CA ARG A 122 4.81 -8.09 1.65
C ARG A 122 5.74 -9.24 2.05
N GLU A 123 5.38 -10.47 1.70
CA GLU A 123 6.21 -11.64 1.90
C GLU A 123 7.55 -11.53 1.17
N LYS A 124 7.53 -11.09 -0.10
CA LYS A 124 8.74 -10.90 -0.90
C LYS A 124 9.65 -9.79 -0.35
N VAL A 125 9.07 -8.72 0.20
CA VAL A 125 9.81 -7.52 0.64
C VAL A 125 10.26 -7.60 2.10
N LEU A 126 9.38 -8.05 2.99
CA LEU A 126 9.56 -8.01 4.44
C LEU A 126 9.74 -9.41 5.05
N GLY A 127 9.36 -10.45 4.33
CA GLY A 127 9.33 -11.85 4.79
C GLY A 127 7.96 -12.30 5.31
N GLU A 128 7.78 -13.62 5.40
CA GLU A 128 6.55 -14.27 5.86
C GLU A 128 6.20 -13.96 7.32
N GLU A 129 7.20 -13.81 8.19
CA GLU A 129 7.00 -13.62 9.64
C GLU A 129 6.82 -12.15 10.05
N HIS A 130 6.92 -11.21 9.09
CA HIS A 130 6.82 -9.79 9.39
C HIS A 130 5.41 -9.44 9.89
N PRO A 131 5.27 -8.62 10.95
CA PRO A 131 3.97 -8.22 11.48
C PRO A 131 3.02 -7.65 10.42
N ASP A 132 3.53 -6.89 9.46
CA ASP A 132 2.73 -6.31 8.39
C ASP A 132 2.23 -7.34 7.37
N THR A 133 2.99 -8.41 7.12
CA THR A 133 2.57 -9.53 6.27
C THR A 133 1.41 -10.25 6.94
N LEU A 134 1.55 -10.59 8.21
CA LEU A 134 0.49 -11.23 9.02
C LEU A 134 -0.76 -10.34 9.11
N HIS A 135 -0.59 -9.04 9.37
CA HIS A 135 -1.71 -8.09 9.41
C HIS A 135 -2.47 -8.01 8.08
N SER A 136 -1.77 -8.12 6.94
CA SER A 136 -2.42 -8.16 5.63
C SER A 136 -3.22 -9.46 5.39
N MET A 137 -2.72 -10.60 5.89
CA MET A 137 -3.42 -11.89 5.83
C MET A 137 -4.71 -11.85 6.66
N ASN A 138 -4.65 -11.35 7.89
CA ASN A 138 -5.83 -11.22 8.75
C ASN A 138 -6.92 -10.32 8.12
N ASN A 139 -6.53 -9.19 7.52
CA ASN A 139 -7.48 -8.31 6.84
C ASN A 139 -8.11 -8.98 5.60
N LEU A 140 -7.36 -9.79 4.85
CA LEU A 140 -7.90 -10.60 3.76
C LEU A 140 -8.88 -11.68 4.27
N ALA A 141 -8.56 -12.36 5.38
CA ALA A 141 -9.46 -13.33 6.00
C ALA A 141 -10.77 -12.67 6.47
N SER A 142 -10.70 -11.46 7.03
CA SER A 142 -11.88 -10.66 7.39
C SER A 142 -12.75 -10.32 6.18
N VAL A 143 -12.14 -9.96 5.04
CA VAL A 143 -12.88 -9.73 3.79
C VAL A 143 -13.56 -11.01 3.30
N PHE A 144 -12.89 -12.16 3.35
CA PHE A 144 -13.51 -13.45 3.00
C PHE A 144 -14.67 -13.82 3.92
N PHE A 145 -14.55 -13.56 5.23
CA PHE A 145 -15.64 -13.75 6.18
C PHE A 145 -16.88 -12.92 5.80
N ASN A 146 -16.68 -11.64 5.47
CA ASN A 146 -17.76 -10.75 5.05
C ASN A 146 -18.40 -11.15 3.70
N LEU A 147 -17.66 -11.85 2.85
CA LEU A 147 -18.15 -12.43 1.60
C LEU A 147 -18.83 -13.80 1.78
N GLY A 148 -18.85 -14.35 3.00
CA GLY A 148 -19.37 -15.69 3.28
C GLY A 148 -18.45 -16.84 2.84
N LYS A 149 -17.21 -16.55 2.46
CA LYS A 149 -16.21 -17.53 2.02
C LYS A 149 -15.43 -18.08 3.21
N TYR A 150 -16.14 -18.74 4.13
CA TYR A 150 -15.58 -19.18 5.41
C TYR A 150 -14.41 -20.16 5.29
N GLN A 151 -14.43 -21.04 4.27
CA GLN A 151 -13.34 -22.00 4.02
C GLN A 151 -12.03 -21.29 3.65
N GLU A 152 -12.11 -20.25 2.81
CA GLU A 152 -10.94 -19.46 2.41
C GLU A 152 -10.40 -18.64 3.59
N ALA A 153 -11.30 -18.06 4.40
CA ALA A 153 -10.93 -17.36 5.63
C ALA A 153 -10.23 -18.30 6.64
N GLU A 154 -10.76 -19.50 6.85
CA GLU A 154 -10.15 -20.49 7.74
C GLU A 154 -8.76 -20.92 7.26
N HIS A 155 -8.60 -21.13 5.95
CA HIS A 155 -7.31 -21.49 5.37
C HIS A 155 -6.25 -20.43 5.65
N ILE A 156 -6.57 -19.15 5.44
CA ILE A 156 -5.64 -18.05 5.72
C ILE A 156 -5.32 -17.94 7.21
N ASN A 157 -6.32 -18.01 8.08
CA ASN A 157 -6.11 -17.94 9.54
C ASN A 157 -5.24 -19.10 10.05
N ARG A 158 -5.40 -20.31 9.48
CA ARG A 158 -4.54 -21.45 9.81
C ARG A 158 -3.09 -21.24 9.34
N GLN A 159 -2.88 -20.58 8.21
CA GLN A 159 -1.53 -20.23 7.76
C GLN A 159 -0.89 -19.18 8.67
N GLU A 160 -1.62 -18.11 8.98
CA GLU A 160 -1.17 -17.04 9.87
C GLU A 160 -0.78 -17.59 11.25
N CYS A 161 -1.61 -18.44 11.85
CA CYS A 161 -1.37 -19.06 13.16
C CYS A 161 -0.06 -19.87 13.19
N LYS A 162 0.23 -20.63 12.12
CA LYS A 162 1.48 -21.38 12.00
C LYS A 162 2.71 -20.46 11.89
N LEU A 163 2.57 -19.32 11.20
CA LEU A 163 3.65 -18.35 11.05
C LEU A 163 3.91 -17.61 12.38
N THR A 164 2.87 -17.27 13.13
CA THR A 164 3.02 -16.67 14.47
C THR A 164 3.70 -17.61 15.45
N GLU A 165 3.34 -18.90 15.45
CA GLU A 165 4.00 -19.92 16.28
C GLU A 165 5.50 -20.06 15.97
N LYS A 166 5.88 -20.01 14.68
CA LYS A 166 7.29 -20.01 14.27
C LYS A 166 8.02 -18.77 14.76
N ARG A 167 7.44 -17.59 14.54
CA ARG A 167 8.01 -16.31 14.99
C ARG A 167 8.27 -16.29 16.50
N GLU A 168 7.31 -16.74 17.30
CA GLU A 168 7.42 -16.82 18.76
C GLU A 168 8.46 -17.85 19.20
N SER A 169 8.54 -18.99 18.51
CA SER A 169 9.61 -19.96 18.74
C SER A 169 10.98 -19.32 18.52
N VAL A 170 11.20 -18.61 17.41
CA VAL A 170 12.49 -17.94 17.13
C VAL A 170 12.82 -16.86 18.17
N HIS A 171 11.84 -16.03 18.57
CA HIS A 171 12.04 -14.99 19.58
C HIS A 171 12.34 -15.58 20.97
N THR A 172 11.69 -16.69 21.35
CA THR A 172 11.95 -17.36 22.63
C THR A 172 13.33 -18.03 22.67
N TRP A 173 13.88 -18.48 21.54
CA TRP A 173 15.27 -18.92 21.42
C TRP A 173 16.27 -17.77 21.56
N GLN A 174 15.99 -16.60 20.96
CA GLN A 174 16.87 -15.42 21.06
C GLN A 174 16.91 -14.82 22.49
N HIS A 175 15.80 -14.84 23.22
CA HIS A 175 15.76 -14.40 24.62
C HIS A 175 16.34 -15.41 25.64
N LYS A 176 16.53 -16.67 25.24
CA LYS A 176 17.16 -17.71 26.07
C LYS A 176 18.66 -17.87 25.88
N GLN A 177 19.31 -17.12 24.98
CA GLN A 177 20.78 -17.15 24.90
C GLN A 177 21.39 -16.40 26.08
N PRO A 178 22.19 -17.05 26.96
CA PRO A 178 22.92 -16.34 27.99
C PRO A 178 23.92 -15.37 27.34
N ARG A 179 23.92 -14.11 27.79
CA ARG A 179 24.99 -13.15 27.48
C ARG A 179 26.29 -13.64 28.12
N THR A 180 27.00 -14.54 27.45
CA THR A 180 28.36 -14.92 27.85
C THR A 180 29.23 -14.97 26.60
N CYS A 181 30.10 -13.98 26.46
CA CYS A 181 31.49 -14.10 25.99
C CYS A 181 32.03 -12.71 25.69
N ALA A 182 32.54 -12.03 26.72
CA ALA A 182 33.61 -11.05 26.61
C ALA A 182 34.07 -10.70 28.02
N LEU A 183 35.11 -11.39 28.49
CA LEU A 183 36.13 -10.92 29.45
C LEU A 183 36.96 -12.14 29.82
N GLU A 184 38.07 -12.34 29.11
CA GLU A 184 39.34 -12.88 29.63
C GLU A 184 40.35 -12.96 28.48
N SER A 185 41.00 -11.84 28.24
CA SER A 185 42.30 -11.81 27.56
C SER A 185 43.15 -10.73 28.22
N GLY A 186 44.03 -11.15 29.12
CA GLY A 186 45.13 -10.34 29.63
C GLY A 186 45.34 -10.44 31.14
N GLU A 187 46.12 -11.44 31.57
CA GLU A 187 47.15 -11.35 32.62
C GLU A 187 47.72 -12.76 32.88
N VAL A 188 48.87 -13.09 32.27
CA VAL A 188 50.18 -13.45 32.88
C VAL A 188 51.22 -13.46 31.77
#